data_AF-I8QLG4-F1
#
_entry.id   AF-I8QLG4-F1
#
_cell.length_a   1.000
_cell.length_b   1.000
_cell.length_c   1.000
_cell.angle_alpha   90.00
_cell.angle_beta   90.00
_cell.angle_gamma   90.00
#
_symmetry.space_group_name_H-M   'P 1'
#
loop_
_entity.id
_entity.type
_entity.pdbx_description
1 polymer ?
#
loop_
_entity_poly.entity_id
_entity_poly.type
_entity_poly.pdbx_seq_one_letter_code
_entity_poly.pdbx_strand_id
1 'polypeptide(L)'
;MSPARRRRPARRPEGTAGRPPAGGSPDAGTTTATGPAAAPAPGSVSAATGPPAGAVAGSTVGDPAATAVGSLIELVVGQVAHGGFCVARAGGRVVFVRHALPGERVRARVTDDSHDRYWRADAVDILAPAPQRVAAACPHAGPGACGGCDWQHADLAAQRRGKAEVIAEALRRFGGLDAEADPEAHPAPVLPGAPAAPAVSPVPAVSPAPAVSPAPAVSPAPAVSPASAVSAGRPGEAGTRRRPVRVVVEAVPVGGRGDQPGGGADEGLGWRTRMRFAVTAQGEIGLRASRSHEVVATPDCRIAHPLVAAALAGRRFPGAEAVEVAASPSTGQVALAVHPAAAAPGAAAPGEVVETVGQRRFQLGPDVFWQVHPGAPEVLVAAVRDALRPRLGETALDLYSGAGLFAAFLAVDVGPGGRVVAMESDAAAVAAAARSLADLPQVSLRSVRVTPATVRGVVGSGPTAGRVDIAVLDPPRTGAGPAVMAALLAHHPRAVAYVACDPVALGRDLAAASAAGYELVSLRAFDLFPMTAHVECVALLEPRVTEPAVTEAVRQVGCGAAAGPDRSVPPPPGRPGVSSARHAGAQGTSACPHPDQ
;
A
#
# COMPACT_ATOMS: atom_id res chain seq x y z
N MET A 1 46.83 -52.81 -22.02
CA MET A 1 47.54 -53.42 -20.87
C MET A 1 47.23 -52.59 -19.63
N SER A 2 46.72 -53.27 -18.60
CA SER A 2 46.43 -52.83 -17.23
C SER A 2 47.76 -52.56 -16.45
N PRO A 3 47.85 -52.18 -15.14
CA PRO A 3 46.77 -52.18 -14.13
C PRO A 3 46.88 -51.15 -12.94
N ALA A 4 45.79 -51.08 -12.13
CA ALA A 4 45.72 -51.20 -10.64
C ALA A 4 46.59 -50.30 -9.69
N ARG A 5 46.24 -49.98 -8.43
CA ARG A 5 45.45 -50.69 -7.39
C ARG A 5 45.22 -49.78 -6.15
N ARG A 6 44.19 -50.16 -5.39
CA ARG A 6 43.72 -49.70 -4.07
C ARG A 6 44.67 -50.07 -2.90
N ARG A 7 44.47 -49.43 -1.72
CA ARG A 7 44.31 -50.12 -0.41
C ARG A 7 43.69 -49.19 0.69
N ARG A 8 42.61 -49.67 1.32
CA ARG A 8 42.11 -49.39 2.70
C ARG A 8 42.96 -50.23 3.71
N PRO A 9 42.77 -50.27 5.07
CA PRO A 9 41.67 -49.78 5.96
C PRO A 9 42.10 -49.20 7.35
N ALA A 10 41.15 -48.77 8.20
CA ALA A 10 41.20 -48.99 9.66
C ALA A 10 39.80 -48.87 10.31
N ARG A 11 39.54 -49.74 11.31
CA ARG A 11 38.29 -49.92 12.08
C ARG A 11 38.38 -49.24 13.46
N ARG A 12 37.18 -49.01 14.05
CA ARG A 12 36.73 -48.63 15.41
C ARG A 12 37.62 -49.00 16.63
N PRO A 13 37.37 -48.33 17.77
CA PRO A 13 36.71 -49.01 18.91
C PRO A 13 35.56 -48.23 19.60
N GLU A 14 34.90 -48.89 20.56
CA GLU A 14 33.63 -48.57 21.25
C GLU A 14 33.81 -48.09 22.73
N GLY A 15 32.75 -47.48 23.30
CA GLY A 15 32.42 -47.35 24.75
C GLY A 15 33.03 -46.15 25.51
N THR A 16 32.41 -45.48 26.51
CA THR A 16 31.17 -45.66 27.30
C THR A 16 30.90 -44.40 28.19
N ALA A 17 29.61 -44.16 28.49
CA ALA A 17 28.99 -43.57 29.71
C ALA A 17 29.16 -42.08 30.14
N GLY A 18 28.02 -41.44 30.47
CA GLY A 18 27.93 -40.26 31.36
C GLY A 18 26.64 -39.41 31.23
N ARG A 19 25.75 -39.46 32.23
CA ARG A 19 24.42 -38.79 32.38
C ARG A 19 24.53 -37.27 32.70
N PRO A 20 23.47 -36.42 32.55
CA PRO A 20 22.63 -36.02 33.71
C PRO A 20 21.12 -35.78 33.31
N PRO A 21 20.18 -35.17 34.09
CA PRO A 21 18.90 -35.79 34.47
C PRO A 21 17.59 -35.07 34.02
N ALA A 22 16.46 -35.69 34.41
CA ALA A 22 15.01 -35.41 34.31
C ALA A 22 14.53 -33.95 34.50
N GLY A 23 13.32 -33.52 34.12
CA GLY A 23 12.10 -34.18 33.61
C GLY A 23 10.87 -33.24 33.77
N GLY A 24 9.75 -33.51 33.10
CA GLY A 24 8.47 -32.82 33.34
C GLY A 24 7.45 -32.83 32.19
N SER A 25 6.78 -33.97 31.98
CA SER A 25 5.46 -34.15 31.30
C SER A 25 4.31 -33.43 32.08
N PRO A 26 3.00 -33.41 31.69
CA PRO A 26 2.19 -34.41 30.91
C PRO A 26 1.13 -33.75 29.97
N ASP A 27 0.15 -34.38 29.32
CA ASP A 27 -0.21 -35.77 28.96
C ASP A 27 -1.22 -35.67 27.80
N ALA A 28 -1.16 -36.64 26.89
CA ALA A 28 -2.19 -36.93 25.90
C ALA A 28 -2.91 -38.22 26.33
N GLY A 29 -4.24 -38.17 26.40
CA GLY A 29 -5.12 -39.30 26.72
C GLY A 29 -6.03 -39.64 25.54
N THR A 30 -5.81 -40.84 25.02
CA THR A 30 -6.48 -41.57 23.93
C THR A 30 -7.97 -41.82 24.17
N THR A 31 -8.79 -41.76 23.11
CA THR A 31 -9.98 -42.61 22.98
C THR A 31 -10.15 -43.18 21.57
N THR A 32 -10.72 -44.37 21.57
CA THR A 32 -10.71 -45.46 20.62
C THR A 32 -11.65 -45.32 19.42
N ALA A 33 -11.25 -45.95 18.32
CA ALA A 33 -12.01 -46.16 17.10
C ALA A 33 -13.22 -47.10 17.29
N THR A 34 -14.29 -46.83 16.53
CA THR A 34 -15.32 -47.81 16.14
C THR A 34 -15.57 -47.64 14.64
N GLY A 35 -15.57 -48.76 13.91
CA GLY A 35 -15.67 -48.81 12.44
C GLY A 35 -17.07 -48.51 11.88
N PRO A 36 -17.20 -48.42 10.55
CA PRO A 36 -18.37 -47.86 9.87
C PRO A 36 -19.47 -48.92 9.62
N ALA A 37 -20.73 -48.49 9.74
CA ALA A 37 -21.89 -49.26 9.31
C ALA A 37 -22.42 -48.73 7.97
N ALA A 38 -22.88 -49.68 7.15
CA ALA A 38 -23.18 -49.59 5.73
C ALA A 38 -24.26 -48.58 5.31
N ALA A 39 -24.10 -48.09 4.07
CA ALA A 39 -25.09 -47.36 3.30
C ALA A 39 -26.26 -48.27 2.85
N PRO A 40 -27.45 -47.71 2.60
CA PRO A 40 -28.37 -48.22 1.60
C PRO A 40 -28.45 -47.29 0.38
N ALA A 41 -28.42 -47.88 -0.81
CA ALA A 41 -28.63 -47.24 -2.10
C ALA A 41 -30.12 -47.37 -2.55
N PRO A 42 -30.51 -46.89 -3.75
CA PRO A 42 -31.46 -45.80 -3.95
C PRO A 42 -32.89 -46.26 -4.28
N GLY A 43 -33.88 -45.46 -3.90
CA GLY A 43 -35.28 -45.58 -4.33
C GLY A 43 -35.67 -44.42 -5.25
N SER A 44 -36.02 -44.75 -6.49
CA SER A 44 -36.63 -43.87 -7.49
C SER A 44 -38.10 -43.60 -7.16
N VAL A 45 -38.61 -42.38 -7.41
CA VAL A 45 -39.81 -42.10 -8.26
C VAL A 45 -40.14 -40.60 -8.37
N SER A 46 -40.23 -40.17 -9.63
CA SER A 46 -41.14 -39.23 -10.31
C SER A 46 -41.80 -38.00 -9.64
N ALA A 47 -41.92 -36.97 -10.48
CA ALA A 47 -42.56 -35.68 -10.30
C ALA A 47 -44.09 -35.73 -10.08
N ALA A 48 -44.63 -34.77 -9.30
CA ALA A 48 -45.74 -33.87 -9.67
C ALA A 48 -46.23 -33.01 -8.48
N THR A 49 -46.55 -31.74 -8.80
CA THR A 49 -47.60 -30.86 -8.22
C THR A 49 -47.56 -30.44 -6.72
N GLY A 50 -47.42 -29.13 -6.47
CA GLY A 50 -47.70 -28.48 -5.17
C GLY A 50 -49.21 -28.42 -4.85
N PRO A 51 -49.61 -28.24 -3.57
CA PRO A 51 -50.01 -26.92 -3.01
C PRO A 51 -49.87 -26.86 -1.44
N PRO A 52 -50.52 -25.96 -0.67
CA PRO A 52 -50.80 -24.53 -0.83
C PRO A 52 -50.13 -23.65 0.28
N ALA A 53 -50.32 -22.33 0.16
CA ALA A 53 -49.96 -21.33 1.15
C ALA A 53 -50.55 -21.62 2.56
N GLY A 54 -49.67 -21.62 3.56
CA GLY A 54 -50.02 -21.76 4.98
C GLY A 54 -49.17 -20.82 5.83
N ALA A 55 -49.87 -19.94 6.55
CA ALA A 55 -49.40 -18.92 7.49
C ALA A 55 -48.01 -19.12 8.10
N VAL A 56 -47.11 -18.16 7.82
CA VAL A 56 -45.88 -17.98 8.60
C VAL A 56 -46.28 -17.40 9.95
N ALA A 57 -46.21 -18.23 10.99
CA ALA A 57 -46.34 -17.79 12.37
C ALA A 57 -45.32 -16.69 12.67
N GLY A 58 -45.79 -15.59 13.27
CA GLY A 58 -44.98 -14.42 13.58
C GLY A 58 -43.75 -14.78 14.40
N SER A 59 -42.58 -14.55 13.82
CA SER A 59 -41.31 -14.56 14.55
C SER A 59 -41.34 -13.41 15.55
N THR A 60 -41.43 -13.75 16.83
CA THR A 60 -41.37 -12.81 17.94
C THR A 60 -40.02 -12.09 17.92
N VAL A 61 -40.06 -10.76 17.92
CA VAL A 61 -38.91 -9.90 18.18
C VAL A 61 -38.35 -10.29 19.54
N GLY A 62 -37.16 -10.89 19.55
CA GLY A 62 -36.47 -11.27 20.78
C GLY A 62 -36.06 -10.04 21.59
N ASP A 63 -36.20 -10.14 22.90
CA ASP A 63 -35.71 -9.18 23.88
C ASP A 63 -34.20 -8.91 23.64
N PRO A 64 -33.73 -7.65 23.55
CA PRO A 64 -32.31 -7.30 23.35
C PRO A 64 -31.35 -7.82 24.44
N ALA A 65 -31.88 -8.47 25.49
CA ALA A 65 -31.12 -9.05 26.60
C ALA A 65 -30.59 -10.48 26.36
N ALA A 66 -31.08 -11.21 25.35
CA ALA A 66 -30.67 -12.61 25.11
C ALA A 66 -30.25 -12.85 23.65
N THR A 67 -29.14 -12.25 23.24
CA THR A 67 -28.56 -12.44 21.90
C THR A 67 -27.35 -13.35 22.00
N ALA A 68 -27.55 -14.61 21.62
CA ALA A 68 -26.48 -15.56 21.36
C ALA A 68 -26.10 -15.50 19.87
N VAL A 69 -24.96 -16.09 19.50
CA VAL A 69 -24.68 -16.42 18.09
C VAL A 69 -25.91 -17.06 17.44
N GLY A 70 -26.28 -16.57 16.26
CA GLY A 70 -27.47 -16.98 15.51
C GLY A 70 -28.73 -16.14 15.73
N SER A 71 -28.79 -15.33 16.80
CA SER A 71 -29.90 -14.41 17.04
C SER A 71 -30.03 -13.36 15.94
N LEU A 72 -31.27 -12.99 15.62
CA LEU A 72 -31.60 -11.92 14.68
C LEU A 72 -31.90 -10.62 15.43
N ILE A 73 -31.24 -9.54 15.04
CA ILE A 73 -31.42 -8.21 15.60
C ILE A 73 -31.71 -7.20 14.48
N GLU A 74 -32.65 -6.30 14.70
CA GLU A 74 -32.88 -5.19 13.76
C GLU A 74 -31.98 -4.01 14.12
N LEU A 75 -31.28 -3.48 13.11
CA LEU A 75 -30.27 -2.44 13.28
C LEU A 75 -30.49 -1.33 12.26
N VAL A 76 -30.26 -0.08 12.69
CA VAL A 76 -29.94 1.03 11.78
C VAL A 76 -28.43 1.11 11.68
N VAL A 77 -27.93 0.99 10.46
CA VAL A 77 -26.50 0.87 10.17
C VAL A 77 -25.90 2.25 9.96
N GLY A 78 -24.83 2.53 10.71
CA GLY A 78 -24.09 3.78 10.64
C GLY A 78 -22.91 3.70 9.67
N GLN A 79 -21.85 4.42 10.03
CA GLN A 79 -20.68 4.63 9.18
C GLN A 79 -19.92 3.33 8.87
N VAL A 80 -19.17 3.35 7.77
CA VAL A 80 -18.21 2.30 7.43
C VAL A 80 -17.06 2.25 8.45
N ALA A 81 -16.50 1.06 8.63
CA ALA A 81 -15.31 0.82 9.41
C ALA A 81 -14.33 -0.05 8.60
N HIS A 82 -13.07 0.01 9.01
CA HIS A 82 -12.01 -0.79 8.41
C HIS A 82 -12.35 -2.29 8.45
N GLY A 83 -12.03 -3.02 7.38
CA GLY A 83 -12.31 -4.46 7.26
C GLY A 83 -13.67 -4.80 6.62
N GLY A 84 -14.32 -3.83 5.98
CA GLY A 84 -15.52 -4.07 5.18
C GLY A 84 -16.82 -4.09 5.97
N PHE A 85 -16.77 -3.59 7.21
CA PHE A 85 -17.92 -3.51 8.11
C PHE A 85 -18.58 -2.13 8.01
N CYS A 86 -19.85 -2.06 8.37
CA CYS A 86 -20.47 -0.85 8.89
C CYS A 86 -20.71 -1.01 10.39
N VAL A 87 -20.89 0.10 11.10
CA VAL A 87 -21.05 0.11 12.55
C VAL A 87 -22.46 0.47 12.95
N ALA A 88 -23.07 -0.35 13.80
CA ALA A 88 -24.34 -0.08 14.46
C ALA A 88 -24.19 -0.17 15.99
N ARG A 89 -25.25 0.15 16.74
CA ARG A 89 -25.30 -0.03 18.20
C ARG A 89 -26.56 -0.78 18.62
N ALA A 90 -26.40 -1.73 19.54
CA ALA A 90 -27.50 -2.48 20.14
C ALA A 90 -27.16 -2.83 21.59
N GLY A 91 -28.09 -2.61 22.52
CA GLY A 91 -27.91 -2.95 23.94
C GLY A 91 -26.64 -2.37 24.57
N GLY A 92 -26.26 -1.14 24.21
CA GLY A 92 -25.03 -0.48 24.68
C GLY A 92 -23.73 -0.96 24.01
N ARG A 93 -23.78 -1.97 23.14
CA ARG A 93 -22.62 -2.55 22.45
C ARG A 93 -22.46 -1.98 21.04
N VAL A 94 -21.24 -2.01 20.53
CA VAL A 94 -20.93 -1.75 19.12
C VAL A 94 -21.17 -3.03 18.32
N VAL A 95 -21.84 -2.94 17.18
CA VAL A 95 -22.04 -4.10 16.30
C VAL A 95 -21.39 -3.83 14.95
N PHE A 96 -20.42 -4.65 14.57
CA PHE A 96 -19.80 -4.63 13.25
C PHE A 96 -20.63 -5.48 12.29
N VAL A 97 -21.28 -4.84 11.33
CA VAL A 97 -22.24 -5.45 10.41
C VAL A 97 -21.61 -5.58 9.03
N ARG A 98 -21.45 -6.80 8.51
CA ARG A 98 -21.10 -7.03 7.10
C ARG A 98 -22.36 -7.06 6.23
N HIS A 99 -22.15 -6.94 4.92
CA HIS A 99 -23.22 -6.99 3.90
C HIS A 99 -24.27 -5.85 4.02
N ALA A 100 -23.95 -4.81 4.78
CA ALA A 100 -24.76 -3.60 4.93
C ALA A 100 -24.05 -2.37 4.35
N LEU A 101 -24.81 -1.31 4.13
CA LEU A 101 -24.35 0.03 3.78
C LEU A 101 -24.78 1.06 4.83
N PRO A 102 -24.09 2.21 4.93
CA PRO A 102 -24.52 3.29 5.81
C PRO A 102 -25.95 3.77 5.50
N GLY A 103 -26.72 4.02 6.56
CA GLY A 103 -28.11 4.49 6.49
C GLY A 103 -29.15 3.39 6.35
N GLU A 104 -28.75 2.13 6.15
CA GLU A 104 -29.70 1.03 5.99
C GLU A 104 -30.36 0.61 7.28
N ARG A 105 -31.59 0.10 7.16
CA ARG A 105 -32.22 -0.69 8.20
C ARG A 105 -32.16 -2.16 7.81
N VAL A 106 -31.59 -2.99 8.65
CA VAL A 106 -31.32 -4.40 8.34
C VAL A 106 -31.79 -5.31 9.47
N ARG A 107 -32.13 -6.55 9.13
CA ARG A 107 -32.13 -7.66 10.06
C ARG A 107 -30.78 -8.34 9.97
N ALA A 108 -30.01 -8.28 11.05
CA ALA A 108 -28.66 -8.83 11.13
C ALA A 108 -28.64 -10.08 12.00
N ARG A 109 -27.91 -11.10 11.55
CA ARG A 109 -27.65 -12.32 12.33
C ARG A 109 -26.33 -12.16 13.06
N VAL A 110 -26.33 -12.29 14.38
CA VAL A 110 -25.11 -12.27 15.20
C VAL A 110 -24.23 -13.47 14.84
N THR A 111 -22.99 -13.23 14.44
CA THR A 111 -22.01 -14.25 14.04
C THR A 111 -20.91 -14.45 15.08
N ASP A 112 -20.69 -13.48 15.96
CA ASP A 112 -19.68 -13.54 17.02
C ASP A 112 -20.10 -12.61 18.16
N ASP A 113 -20.40 -13.20 19.32
CA ASP A 113 -20.78 -12.52 20.56
C ASP A 113 -19.72 -12.66 21.67
N SER A 114 -18.54 -13.20 21.34
CA SER A 114 -17.47 -13.54 22.31
C SER A 114 -16.83 -12.33 23.03
N HIS A 115 -17.24 -11.11 22.70
CA HIS A 115 -16.70 -9.88 23.26
C HIS A 115 -17.78 -9.03 23.93
N ASP A 116 -17.53 -8.62 25.17
CA ASP A 116 -18.51 -7.89 25.99
C ASP A 116 -18.90 -6.52 25.40
N ARG A 117 -17.94 -5.85 24.75
CA ARG A 117 -18.09 -4.47 24.26
C ARG A 117 -18.56 -4.37 22.82
N TYR A 118 -18.39 -5.43 22.03
CA TYR A 118 -18.74 -5.40 20.62
C TYR A 118 -19.10 -6.78 20.08
N TRP A 119 -19.99 -6.82 19.09
CA TRP A 119 -20.35 -8.04 18.38
C TRP A 119 -20.06 -7.92 16.89
N ARG A 120 -20.09 -9.06 16.21
CA ARG A 120 -20.14 -9.11 14.74
C ARG A 120 -21.45 -9.72 14.29
N ALA A 121 -21.93 -9.23 13.17
CA ALA A 121 -23.15 -9.73 12.55
C ALA A 121 -23.06 -9.61 11.03
N ASP A 122 -23.85 -10.43 10.34
CA ASP A 122 -24.08 -10.29 8.90
C ASP A 122 -25.52 -9.81 8.68
N ALA A 123 -25.71 -8.79 7.82
CA ALA A 123 -27.04 -8.38 7.40
C ALA A 123 -27.66 -9.46 6.50
N VAL A 124 -28.69 -10.16 6.98
CA VAL A 124 -29.35 -11.26 6.26
C VAL A 124 -30.60 -10.80 5.51
N ASP A 125 -31.30 -9.79 6.03
CA ASP A 125 -32.40 -9.12 5.32
C ASP A 125 -32.16 -7.61 5.29
N ILE A 126 -32.38 -6.99 4.13
CA ILE A 126 -32.32 -5.53 3.98
C ILE A 126 -33.75 -4.99 4.03
N LEU A 127 -34.12 -4.36 5.15
CA LEU A 127 -35.49 -3.87 5.41
C LEU A 127 -35.73 -2.50 4.78
N ALA A 128 -34.69 -1.65 4.74
CA ALA A 128 -34.69 -0.40 4.02
C ALA A 128 -33.30 -0.22 3.35
N PRO A 129 -33.19 -0.43 2.03
CA PRO A 129 -31.91 -0.36 1.32
C PRO A 129 -31.45 1.08 1.11
N ALA A 130 -30.13 1.28 1.08
CA ALA A 130 -29.54 2.55 0.65
C ALA A 130 -29.68 2.70 -0.88
N PRO A 131 -29.78 3.92 -1.43
CA PRO A 131 -29.89 4.15 -2.88
C PRO A 131 -28.74 3.55 -3.69
N GLN A 132 -27.57 3.40 -3.08
CA GLN A 132 -26.35 2.88 -3.68
C GLN A 132 -26.24 1.35 -3.64
N ARG A 133 -27.23 0.66 -3.04
CA ARG A 133 -27.25 -0.80 -3.00
C ARG A 133 -27.57 -1.35 -4.38
N VAL A 134 -26.73 -2.28 -4.83
CA VAL A 134 -26.92 -3.04 -6.07
C VAL A 134 -26.98 -4.53 -5.78
N ALA A 135 -27.50 -5.31 -6.73
CA ALA A 135 -27.42 -6.76 -6.66
C ALA A 135 -25.96 -7.22 -6.83
N ALA A 136 -25.49 -8.11 -5.96
CA ALA A 136 -24.16 -8.68 -6.10
C ALA A 136 -24.07 -9.54 -7.37
N ALA A 137 -23.04 -9.31 -8.18
CA ALA A 137 -22.85 -10.03 -9.44
C ALA A 137 -22.39 -11.49 -9.23
N CYS A 138 -21.69 -11.76 -8.12
CA CYS A 138 -21.23 -13.10 -7.76
C CYS A 138 -22.28 -13.83 -6.92
N PRO A 139 -22.70 -15.05 -7.30
CA PRO A 139 -23.66 -15.83 -6.52
C PRO A 139 -23.11 -16.29 -5.17
N HIS A 140 -21.78 -16.27 -5.01
CA HIS A 140 -21.09 -16.67 -3.78
C HIS A 140 -20.89 -15.51 -2.80
N ALA A 141 -21.20 -14.26 -3.20
CA ALA A 141 -21.05 -13.10 -2.36
C ALA A 141 -22.31 -12.91 -1.49
N GLY A 142 -22.17 -13.05 -0.18
CA GLY A 142 -23.28 -12.83 0.75
C GLY A 142 -23.01 -13.35 2.16
N PRO A 143 -23.98 -13.15 3.08
CA PRO A 143 -23.94 -13.64 4.46
C PRO A 143 -23.66 -15.14 4.54
N GLY A 144 -22.72 -15.54 5.39
CA GLY A 144 -22.35 -16.95 5.56
C GLY A 144 -21.70 -17.63 4.34
N ALA A 145 -21.41 -16.90 3.27
CA ALA A 145 -20.83 -17.43 2.03
C ALA A 145 -19.35 -17.02 1.88
N CYS A 146 -18.87 -16.94 0.63
CA CYS A 146 -17.47 -16.65 0.31
C CYS A 146 -16.98 -15.35 0.99
N GLY A 147 -15.85 -15.44 1.69
CA GLY A 147 -15.21 -14.29 2.35
C GLY A 147 -14.35 -13.42 1.42
N GLY A 148 -14.36 -13.66 0.11
CA GLY A 148 -13.46 -13.01 -0.84
C GLY A 148 -13.88 -11.60 -1.27
N CYS A 149 -15.15 -11.24 -1.12
CA CYS A 149 -15.67 -9.92 -1.48
C CYS A 149 -16.56 -9.39 -0.36
N ASP A 150 -16.31 -8.15 0.04
CA ASP A 150 -17.04 -7.52 1.12
C ASP A 150 -18.21 -6.69 0.59
N TRP A 151 -18.05 -6.02 -0.54
CA TRP A 151 -18.86 -4.86 -0.94
C TRP A 151 -19.54 -5.00 -2.32
N GLN A 152 -19.70 -6.22 -2.86
CA GLN A 152 -20.41 -6.42 -4.14
C GLN A 152 -21.86 -5.92 -4.14
N HIS A 153 -22.45 -5.72 -2.95
CA HIS A 153 -23.78 -5.15 -2.78
C HIS A 153 -23.79 -3.61 -2.86
N ALA A 154 -22.68 -2.96 -3.17
CA ALA A 154 -22.56 -1.51 -3.29
C ALA A 154 -22.11 -1.12 -4.70
N ASP A 155 -22.69 -0.05 -5.26
CA ASP A 155 -22.14 0.54 -6.48
C ASP A 155 -20.68 1.00 -6.27
N LEU A 156 -19.90 1.03 -7.34
CA LEU A 156 -18.46 1.32 -7.27
C LEU A 156 -18.14 2.71 -6.69
N ALA A 157 -19.03 3.68 -6.87
CA ALA A 157 -18.81 5.01 -6.31
C ALA A 157 -18.98 5.01 -4.79
N ALA A 158 -19.98 4.29 -4.27
CA ALA A 158 -20.14 4.04 -2.84
C ALA A 158 -18.96 3.26 -2.27
N GLN A 159 -18.40 2.31 -3.04
CA GLN A 159 -17.20 1.60 -2.61
C GLN A 159 -16.01 2.53 -2.41
N ARG A 160 -15.71 3.39 -3.39
CA ARG A 160 -14.60 4.34 -3.29
C ARG A 160 -14.81 5.38 -2.21
N ARG A 161 -16.03 5.91 -2.04
CA ARG A 161 -16.35 6.83 -0.94
C ARG A 161 -16.12 6.18 0.42
N GLY A 162 -16.62 4.96 0.62
CA GLY A 162 -16.42 4.27 1.89
C GLY A 162 -14.95 3.93 2.16
N LYS A 163 -14.15 3.59 1.14
CA LYS A 163 -12.69 3.43 1.28
C LYS A 163 -12.01 4.76 1.69
N ALA A 164 -12.41 5.87 1.08
CA ALA A 164 -11.91 7.21 1.43
C ALA A 164 -12.25 7.58 2.88
N GLU A 165 -13.46 7.28 3.35
CA GLU A 165 -13.89 7.50 4.73
C GLU A 165 -13.05 6.68 5.72
N VAL A 166 -12.76 5.41 5.41
CA VAL A 166 -11.90 4.55 6.23
C VAL A 166 -10.47 5.11 6.32
N ILE A 167 -9.91 5.58 5.21
CA ILE A 167 -8.58 6.21 5.20
C ILE A 167 -8.59 7.49 6.03
N ALA A 168 -9.52 8.41 5.76
CA ALA A 168 -9.60 9.67 6.49
C ALA A 168 -9.74 9.45 8.00
N GLU A 169 -10.56 8.48 8.41
CA GLU A 169 -10.71 8.13 9.81
C GLU A 169 -9.42 7.58 10.43
N ALA A 170 -8.69 6.74 9.69
CA ALA A 170 -7.42 6.20 10.17
C ALA A 170 -6.35 7.29 10.31
N LEU A 171 -6.27 8.24 9.37
CA LEU A 171 -5.37 9.39 9.45
C LEU A 171 -5.68 10.29 10.65
N ARG A 172 -6.96 10.54 10.93
CA ARG A 172 -7.40 11.29 12.11
C ARG A 172 -7.04 10.57 13.41
N ARG A 173 -7.46 9.31 13.55
CA ARG A 173 -7.32 8.57 14.82
C ARG A 173 -5.91 8.15 15.14
N PHE A 174 -5.14 7.73 14.14
CA PHE A 174 -3.83 7.11 14.34
C PHE A 174 -2.68 7.97 13.83
N GLY A 175 -2.92 8.81 12.82
CA GLY A 175 -1.93 9.74 12.27
C GLY A 175 -1.89 11.10 12.96
N GLY A 176 -2.93 11.48 13.71
CA GLY A 176 -3.06 12.82 14.29
C GLY A 176 -3.20 13.91 13.22
N LEU A 177 -3.69 13.57 12.03
CA LEU A 177 -3.84 14.47 10.90
C LEU A 177 -5.30 14.93 10.77
N ASP A 178 -5.52 16.20 10.43
CA ASP A 178 -6.84 16.65 9.99
C ASP A 178 -7.10 16.11 8.58
N ALA A 179 -8.10 15.23 8.43
CA ALA A 179 -8.38 14.52 7.19
C ALA A 179 -9.87 14.27 7.01
N GLU A 180 -10.33 14.38 5.77
CA GLU A 180 -11.71 14.07 5.39
C GLU A 180 -11.79 13.48 3.98
N ALA A 181 -12.76 12.58 3.80
CA ALA A 181 -13.09 12.04 2.49
C ALA A 181 -13.76 13.13 1.64
N ASP A 182 -13.38 13.23 0.38
CA ASP A 182 -14.00 14.18 -0.54
C ASP A 182 -15.42 13.67 -0.94
N PRO A 183 -16.50 14.40 -0.62
CA PRO A 183 -17.86 13.96 -0.90
C PRO A 183 -18.23 14.01 -2.40
N GLU A 184 -17.52 14.80 -3.21
CA GLU A 184 -17.85 15.04 -4.63
C GLU A 184 -16.90 14.32 -5.60
N ALA A 185 -15.85 13.66 -5.08
CA ALA A 185 -14.85 13.03 -5.91
C ALA A 185 -15.37 11.73 -6.57
N HIS A 186 -15.71 11.84 -7.85
CA HIS A 186 -15.73 10.74 -8.81
C HIS A 186 -14.51 10.87 -9.73
N PRO A 187 -13.30 10.53 -9.27
CA PRO A 187 -12.12 10.70 -10.09
C PRO A 187 -12.28 9.86 -11.37
N ALA A 188 -12.05 10.50 -12.51
CA ALA A 188 -11.98 9.80 -13.79
C ALA A 188 -10.93 8.68 -13.70
N PRO A 189 -11.12 7.56 -14.41
CA PRO A 189 -10.15 6.48 -14.43
C PRO A 189 -8.76 6.98 -14.83
N VAL A 190 -7.73 6.59 -14.06
CA VAL A 190 -6.34 6.90 -14.39
C VAL A 190 -5.95 6.07 -15.61
N LEU A 191 -5.86 6.70 -16.78
CA LEU A 191 -5.24 6.07 -17.95
C LEU A 191 -3.72 6.19 -17.82
N PRO A 192 -2.94 5.10 -17.95
CA PRO A 192 -1.49 5.20 -17.99
C PRO A 192 -1.08 6.00 -19.24
N GLY A 193 -0.50 7.18 -19.01
CA GLY A 193 0.02 8.03 -20.08
C GLY A 193 1.25 7.42 -20.73
N ALA A 194 1.27 7.42 -22.07
CA ALA A 194 2.52 7.29 -22.83
C ALA A 194 3.50 8.40 -22.40
N PRO A 195 4.83 8.17 -22.40
CA PRO A 195 5.78 9.16 -21.94
C PRO A 195 5.66 10.44 -22.77
N ALA A 196 5.37 11.56 -22.12
CA ALA A 196 5.56 12.87 -22.72
C ALA A 196 7.05 13.00 -23.03
N ALA A 197 7.39 13.08 -24.32
CA ALA A 197 8.74 13.42 -24.77
C ALA A 197 9.15 14.75 -24.11
N PRO A 198 10.41 14.89 -23.66
CA PRO A 198 10.85 16.14 -23.06
C PRO A 198 10.70 17.27 -24.09
N ALA A 199 9.97 18.32 -23.72
CA ALA A 199 9.91 19.55 -24.50
C ALA A 199 11.31 20.17 -24.51
N VAL A 200 12.06 19.89 -25.58
CA VAL A 200 13.29 20.61 -25.89
C VAL A 200 12.87 22.03 -26.25
N SER A 201 13.09 22.97 -25.35
CA SER A 201 12.98 24.40 -25.68
C SER A 201 14.11 24.74 -26.67
N PRO A 202 13.80 25.33 -27.83
CA PRO A 202 14.85 25.75 -28.75
C PRO A 202 15.66 26.91 -28.16
N VAL A 203 16.97 26.83 -28.33
CA VAL A 203 17.96 27.86 -27.99
C VAL A 203 17.62 29.16 -28.75
N PRO A 204 17.59 30.35 -28.12
CA PRO A 204 17.35 31.58 -28.84
C PRO A 204 18.63 32.03 -29.57
N ALA A 205 18.49 32.36 -30.85
CA ALA A 205 19.53 33.03 -31.63
C ALA A 205 19.60 34.52 -31.27
N VAL A 206 20.80 35.09 -31.39
CA VAL A 206 21.20 36.43 -30.92
C VAL A 206 21.05 37.50 -32.02
N SER A 207 20.25 38.54 -31.71
CA SER A 207 20.32 39.99 -32.06
C SER A 207 20.22 40.48 -33.53
N PRO A 208 19.91 41.79 -33.82
CA PRO A 208 19.68 42.95 -32.91
C PRO A 208 18.35 43.75 -33.14
N ALA A 209 18.08 44.71 -32.25
CA ALA A 209 16.98 45.72 -32.29
C ALA A 209 17.50 47.07 -32.87
N PRO A 210 16.74 48.21 -32.89
CA PRO A 210 15.29 48.48 -32.73
C PRO A 210 14.70 49.48 -33.77
N ALA A 211 13.38 49.71 -33.72
CA ALA A 211 12.74 50.99 -34.09
C ALA A 211 11.44 51.21 -33.28
N VAL A 212 11.08 52.48 -33.10
CA VAL A 212 10.31 53.05 -31.97
C VAL A 212 8.94 53.63 -32.40
N SER A 213 7.96 53.60 -31.47
CA SER A 213 6.73 54.44 -31.32
C SER A 213 5.46 54.13 -32.14
N PRO A 214 4.26 54.62 -31.72
CA PRO A 214 3.71 54.78 -30.36
C PRO A 214 2.24 54.26 -30.20
N ALA A 215 1.73 54.31 -28.97
CA ALA A 215 0.40 53.88 -28.51
C ALA A 215 -0.79 54.75 -29.01
N PRO A 216 -2.04 54.24 -28.84
CA PRO A 216 -3.08 55.13 -28.32
C PRO A 216 -4.06 54.54 -27.29
N ALA A 217 -4.44 55.44 -26.37
CA ALA A 217 -5.73 55.74 -25.75
C ALA A 217 -6.53 54.70 -24.92
N VAL A 218 -6.92 55.17 -23.73
CA VAL A 218 -7.70 54.52 -22.67
C VAL A 218 -9.10 55.15 -22.57
N SER A 219 -10.06 54.35 -22.08
CA SER A 219 -11.18 54.69 -21.16
C SER A 219 -12.62 54.55 -21.73
N PRO A 220 -13.67 54.46 -20.87
CA PRO A 220 -13.87 53.55 -19.72
C PRO A 220 -15.35 53.08 -19.57
N ALA A 221 -15.66 52.21 -18.59
CA ALA A 221 -16.89 52.19 -17.78
C ALA A 221 -16.87 50.97 -16.79
N PRO A 222 -17.74 50.90 -15.76
CA PRO A 222 -17.87 51.82 -14.63
C PRO A 222 -17.89 51.07 -13.25
N ALA A 223 -18.09 51.85 -12.20
CA ALA A 223 -17.92 51.56 -10.78
C ALA A 223 -18.97 50.64 -10.12
N VAL A 224 -18.54 49.96 -9.05
CA VAL A 224 -19.37 49.66 -7.86
C VAL A 224 -18.50 49.86 -6.61
N SER A 225 -19.02 50.58 -5.61
CA SER A 225 -18.43 50.81 -4.27
C SER A 225 -19.42 50.30 -3.19
N PRO A 226 -19.17 50.43 -1.87
CA PRO A 226 -18.48 49.43 -1.07
C PRO A 226 -19.22 49.05 0.24
N ALA A 227 -18.54 48.22 1.04
CA ALA A 227 -18.58 48.11 2.51
C ALA A 227 -19.58 47.15 3.19
N SER A 228 -19.04 46.18 3.94
CA SER A 228 -19.11 46.11 5.42
C SER A 228 -18.22 44.96 5.90
N ALA A 229 -17.05 45.27 6.48
CA ALA A 229 -16.81 45.27 7.93
C ALA A 229 -16.90 43.88 8.59
N VAL A 230 -15.75 43.20 8.71
CA VAL A 230 -15.57 42.08 9.63
C VAL A 230 -14.70 42.54 10.79
N SER A 231 -15.26 42.40 11.98
CA SER A 231 -14.72 42.77 13.29
C SER A 231 -13.35 42.19 13.58
N ALA A 232 -12.46 43.03 14.10
CA ALA A 232 -11.18 42.63 14.68
C ALA A 232 -11.40 41.76 15.93
N GLY A 233 -10.98 40.50 15.84
CA GLY A 233 -10.78 39.58 16.97
C GLY A 233 -9.31 39.55 17.38
N ARG A 234 -9.05 39.49 18.69
CA ARG A 234 -7.73 39.49 19.36
C ARG A 234 -6.72 38.47 18.78
N PRO A 235 -5.41 38.73 18.88
CA PRO A 235 -4.38 37.80 18.43
C PRO A 235 -4.29 36.62 19.40
N GLY A 236 -4.93 35.51 19.04
CA GLY A 236 -4.60 34.18 19.55
C GLY A 236 -3.67 33.51 18.54
N GLU A 237 -2.61 32.87 19.05
CA GLU A 237 -1.58 32.12 18.34
C GLU A 237 -2.01 31.59 16.96
N ALA A 238 -1.57 32.28 15.90
CA ALA A 238 -1.71 31.83 14.53
C ALA A 238 -0.67 30.74 14.24
N GLY A 239 -0.83 29.56 14.85
CA GLY A 239 -0.30 28.34 14.27
C GLY A 239 -0.98 28.16 12.92
N THR A 240 -0.21 28.17 11.84
CA THR A 240 -0.69 27.97 10.46
C THR A 240 -1.52 26.69 10.45
N ARG A 241 -2.85 26.80 10.47
CA ARG A 241 -3.73 25.63 10.38
C ARG A 241 -3.50 25.00 9.02
N ARG A 242 -2.80 23.87 9.01
CA ARG A 242 -2.60 23.07 7.79
C ARG A 242 -3.97 22.74 7.22
N ARG A 243 -4.09 22.83 5.88
CA ARG A 243 -5.32 22.44 5.21
C ARG A 243 -5.61 20.96 5.51
N PRO A 244 -6.88 20.58 5.69
CA PRO A 244 -7.25 19.19 5.89
C PRO A 244 -6.80 18.35 4.69
N VAL A 245 -6.30 17.14 4.96
CA VAL A 245 -5.97 16.14 3.95
C VAL A 245 -7.27 15.67 3.30
N ARG A 246 -7.47 16.03 2.03
CA ARG A 246 -8.57 15.52 1.21
C ARG A 246 -8.22 14.12 0.73
N VAL A 247 -9.06 13.14 1.06
CA VAL A 247 -8.88 11.76 0.63
C VAL A 247 -9.83 11.43 -0.50
N VAL A 248 -9.26 11.02 -1.62
CA VAL A 248 -9.96 10.51 -2.79
C VAL A 248 -9.38 9.15 -3.14
N VAL A 249 -10.24 8.18 -3.44
CA VAL A 249 -9.82 6.86 -3.94
C VAL A 249 -10.04 6.82 -5.44
N GLU A 250 -8.94 6.76 -6.19
CA GLU A 250 -8.89 6.76 -7.64
C GLU A 250 -9.27 5.40 -8.21
N ALA A 251 -10.14 5.36 -9.24
CA ALA A 251 -10.43 4.13 -9.95
C ALA A 251 -9.25 3.73 -10.83
N VAL A 252 -8.90 2.44 -10.83
CA VAL A 252 -7.84 1.89 -11.68
C VAL A 252 -8.47 0.90 -12.66
N PRO A 253 -8.48 1.20 -13.97
CA PRO A 253 -9.12 0.35 -14.95
C PRO A 253 -8.54 -1.06 -15.01
N VAL A 254 -9.42 -2.04 -15.20
CA VAL A 254 -9.06 -3.40 -15.58
C VAL A 254 -8.74 -3.46 -17.08
N GLY A 255 -7.67 -2.76 -17.51
CA GLY A 255 -7.33 -2.56 -18.92
C GLY A 255 -6.12 -3.36 -19.39
N GLY A 256 -6.33 -4.33 -20.29
CA GLY A 256 -5.29 -4.81 -21.20
C GLY A 256 -4.94 -3.71 -22.22
N ARG A 257 -3.66 -3.59 -22.60
CA ARG A 257 -3.18 -2.56 -23.53
C ARG A 257 -3.97 -2.58 -24.85
N GLY A 258 -4.59 -1.45 -25.20
CA GLY A 258 -4.87 -1.02 -26.57
C GLY A 258 -5.95 -1.76 -27.36
N ASP A 259 -6.93 -0.98 -27.83
CA ASP A 259 -7.69 -1.20 -29.07
C ASP A 259 -8.84 -2.22 -29.11
N GLN A 260 -9.79 -2.10 -28.17
CA GLN A 260 -11.17 -2.55 -28.40
C GLN A 260 -12.11 -1.34 -28.22
N PRO A 261 -12.52 -0.65 -29.31
CA PRO A 261 -13.54 0.37 -29.26
C PRO A 261 -14.91 -0.30 -29.14
N GLY A 262 -15.38 -0.46 -27.90
CA GLY A 262 -16.76 -0.85 -27.63
C GLY A 262 -16.98 -1.66 -26.35
N GLY A 263 -17.58 -1.03 -25.33
CA GLY A 263 -18.57 -1.68 -24.47
C GLY A 263 -18.18 -1.96 -23.02
N GLY A 264 -18.64 -1.10 -22.11
CA GLY A 264 -18.82 -1.42 -20.69
C GLY A 264 -18.20 -0.39 -19.75
N ALA A 265 -19.02 0.17 -18.85
CA ALA A 265 -18.48 0.78 -17.63
C ALA A 265 -17.62 -0.28 -16.92
N ASP A 266 -16.45 0.09 -16.40
CA ASP A 266 -15.65 -0.79 -15.55
C ASP A 266 -16.54 -1.32 -14.42
N GLU A 267 -16.91 -2.61 -14.48
CA GLU A 267 -17.78 -3.25 -13.50
C GLU A 267 -17.03 -3.61 -12.21
N GLY A 268 -15.71 -3.39 -12.14
CA GLY A 268 -14.86 -3.74 -10.99
C GLY A 268 -14.71 -5.24 -10.77
N LEU A 269 -14.86 -6.03 -11.84
CA LEU A 269 -14.75 -7.50 -11.85
C LEU A 269 -13.59 -7.95 -12.74
N GLY A 270 -13.24 -9.24 -12.70
CA GLY A 270 -12.25 -9.82 -13.61
C GLY A 270 -10.82 -9.26 -13.48
N TRP A 271 -10.48 -8.58 -12.38
CA TRP A 271 -9.19 -7.92 -12.21
C TRP A 271 -8.13 -8.80 -11.56
N ARG A 272 -8.49 -9.88 -10.86
CA ARG A 272 -7.56 -10.61 -10.02
C ARG A 272 -6.75 -11.63 -10.81
N THR A 273 -5.52 -11.29 -11.14
CA THR A 273 -4.59 -12.09 -11.96
C THR A 273 -3.88 -13.19 -11.18
N ARG A 274 -3.85 -13.08 -9.85
CA ARG A 274 -3.21 -14.05 -8.95
C ARG A 274 -4.13 -14.48 -7.83
N MET A 275 -4.29 -15.79 -7.68
CA MET A 275 -5.23 -16.37 -6.73
C MET A 275 -4.68 -17.66 -6.13
N ARG A 276 -4.89 -17.83 -4.82
CA ARG A 276 -4.72 -19.10 -4.11
C ARG A 276 -6.10 -19.61 -3.72
N PHE A 277 -6.54 -20.68 -4.38
CA PHE A 277 -7.77 -21.37 -4.04
C PHE A 277 -7.46 -22.46 -3.01
N ALA A 278 -8.33 -22.60 -2.00
CA ALA A 278 -8.41 -23.84 -1.24
C ALA A 278 -9.12 -24.89 -2.09
N VAL A 279 -8.98 -26.15 -1.72
CA VAL A 279 -9.62 -27.26 -2.44
C VAL A 279 -10.56 -28.01 -1.51
N THR A 280 -11.78 -28.29 -1.99
CA THR A 280 -12.80 -29.04 -1.24
C THR A 280 -12.44 -30.53 -1.17
N ALA A 281 -13.11 -31.28 -0.30
CA ALA A 281 -12.93 -32.75 -0.24
C ALA A 281 -13.23 -33.45 -1.58
N GLN A 282 -14.09 -32.86 -2.41
CA GLN A 282 -14.46 -33.35 -3.75
C GLN A 282 -13.49 -32.89 -4.86
N GLY A 283 -12.39 -32.22 -4.49
CA GLY A 283 -11.36 -31.73 -5.40
C GLY A 283 -11.75 -30.46 -6.17
N GLU A 284 -12.77 -29.73 -5.73
CA GLU A 284 -13.20 -28.48 -6.37
C GLU A 284 -12.43 -27.29 -5.80
N ILE A 285 -12.13 -26.30 -6.62
CA ILE A 285 -11.54 -25.05 -6.14
C ILE A 285 -12.57 -24.23 -5.38
N GLY A 286 -12.11 -23.56 -4.33
CA GLY A 286 -12.96 -22.75 -3.48
C GLY A 286 -12.20 -21.67 -2.71
N LEU A 287 -12.97 -20.79 -2.10
CA LEU A 287 -12.49 -19.76 -1.20
C LEU A 287 -13.11 -19.99 0.18
N ARG A 288 -12.41 -19.58 1.23
CA ARG A 288 -12.93 -19.75 2.59
C ARG A 288 -14.13 -18.84 2.83
N ALA A 289 -15.11 -19.34 3.56
CA ALA A 289 -16.15 -18.50 4.13
C ALA A 289 -15.53 -17.47 5.08
N SER A 290 -16.18 -16.32 5.22
CA SER A 290 -15.64 -15.23 6.05
C SER A 290 -15.40 -15.68 7.48
N ARG A 291 -14.18 -15.43 7.99
CA ARG A 291 -13.74 -15.82 9.35
C ARG A 291 -13.98 -17.31 9.68
N SER A 292 -13.97 -18.18 8.67
CA SER A 292 -14.16 -19.61 8.80
C SER A 292 -13.04 -20.38 8.08
N HIS A 293 -12.87 -21.65 8.47
CA HIS A 293 -12.02 -22.60 7.74
C HIS A 293 -12.79 -23.39 6.68
N GLU A 294 -14.13 -23.26 6.67
CA GLU A 294 -14.99 -23.86 5.67
C GLU A 294 -14.67 -23.33 4.27
N VAL A 295 -14.54 -24.24 3.31
CA VAL A 295 -14.25 -23.92 1.91
C VAL A 295 -15.57 -23.91 1.14
N VAL A 296 -15.95 -22.75 0.62
CA VAL A 296 -17.07 -22.57 -0.30
C VAL A 296 -16.55 -22.85 -1.71
N ALA A 297 -17.16 -23.80 -2.42
CA ALA A 297 -16.83 -24.07 -3.81
C ALA A 297 -17.14 -22.82 -4.67
N THR A 298 -16.15 -22.30 -5.39
CA THR A 298 -16.28 -21.08 -6.19
C THR A 298 -15.68 -21.27 -7.59
N PRO A 299 -16.27 -22.14 -8.43
CA PRO A 299 -15.73 -22.44 -9.76
C PRO A 299 -15.81 -21.24 -10.74
N ASP A 300 -16.67 -20.26 -10.45
CA ASP A 300 -16.99 -19.09 -11.29
C ASP A 300 -16.73 -17.76 -10.54
N CYS A 301 -15.63 -17.69 -9.78
CA CYS A 301 -15.25 -16.50 -9.02
C CYS A 301 -15.19 -15.23 -9.90
N ARG A 302 -16.12 -14.29 -9.71
CA ARG A 302 -16.30 -13.12 -10.60
C ARG A 302 -15.17 -12.09 -10.57
N ILE A 303 -14.37 -12.04 -9.51
CA ILE A 303 -13.19 -11.17 -9.46
C ILE A 303 -11.96 -11.81 -10.12
N ALA A 304 -11.97 -13.12 -10.37
CA ALA A 304 -10.86 -13.80 -11.02
C ALA A 304 -10.71 -13.30 -12.47
N HIS A 305 -9.48 -13.00 -12.87
CA HIS A 305 -9.21 -12.59 -14.25
C HIS A 305 -9.62 -13.69 -15.24
N PRO A 306 -10.12 -13.36 -16.45
CA PRO A 306 -10.57 -14.36 -17.42
C PRO A 306 -9.53 -15.46 -17.73
N LEU A 307 -8.25 -15.11 -17.78
CA LEU A 307 -7.15 -16.09 -17.94
C LEU A 307 -7.04 -17.07 -16.75
N VAL A 308 -7.26 -16.59 -15.52
CA VAL A 308 -7.30 -17.42 -14.31
C VAL A 308 -8.49 -18.37 -14.37
N ALA A 309 -9.67 -17.83 -14.68
CA ALA A 309 -10.90 -18.62 -14.79
C ALA A 309 -10.77 -19.70 -15.88
N ALA A 310 -10.27 -19.33 -17.06
CA ALA A 310 -10.07 -20.26 -18.18
C ALA A 310 -9.09 -21.39 -17.84
N ALA A 311 -7.99 -21.07 -17.13
CA ALA A 311 -6.99 -22.07 -16.74
C ALA A 311 -7.49 -23.10 -15.71
N LEU A 312 -8.57 -22.78 -14.99
CA LEU A 312 -9.17 -23.63 -13.95
C LEU A 312 -10.49 -24.27 -14.39
N ALA A 313 -11.11 -23.79 -15.48
CA ALA A 313 -12.41 -24.23 -15.95
C ALA A 313 -12.49 -25.76 -16.12
N GLY A 314 -13.47 -26.37 -15.46
CA GLY A 314 -13.73 -27.82 -15.53
C GLY A 314 -12.68 -28.72 -14.86
N ARG A 315 -11.62 -28.17 -14.26
CA ARG A 315 -10.57 -28.96 -13.62
C ARG A 315 -10.94 -29.30 -12.18
N ARG A 316 -10.48 -30.45 -11.72
CA ARG A 316 -10.52 -30.89 -10.32
C ARG A 316 -9.12 -31.26 -9.84
N PHE A 317 -8.89 -31.13 -8.54
CA PHE A 317 -7.60 -31.31 -7.88
C PHE A 317 -7.75 -32.25 -6.67
N PRO A 318 -8.15 -33.51 -6.87
CA PRO A 318 -8.34 -34.45 -5.75
C PRO A 318 -7.03 -34.63 -4.97
N GLY A 319 -7.12 -34.54 -3.64
CA GLY A 319 -5.97 -34.67 -2.74
C GLY A 319 -5.10 -33.42 -2.61
N ALA A 320 -5.40 -32.34 -3.35
CA ALA A 320 -4.77 -31.05 -3.12
C ALA A 320 -5.43 -30.33 -1.94
N GLU A 321 -4.65 -29.54 -1.23
CA GLU A 321 -5.09 -28.60 -0.20
C GLU A 321 -5.29 -27.20 -0.78
N ALA A 322 -4.45 -26.82 -1.76
CA ALA A 322 -4.52 -25.52 -2.42
C ALA A 322 -4.02 -25.57 -3.86
N VAL A 323 -4.52 -24.64 -4.67
CA VAL A 323 -4.04 -24.37 -6.03
C VAL A 323 -3.74 -22.89 -6.15
N GLU A 324 -2.50 -22.56 -6.46
CA GLU A 324 -2.07 -21.21 -6.81
C GLU A 324 -2.07 -21.05 -8.33
N VAL A 325 -2.60 -19.92 -8.78
CA VAL A 325 -2.63 -19.51 -10.18
C VAL A 325 -2.10 -18.09 -10.29
N ALA A 326 -1.25 -17.88 -11.29
CA ALA A 326 -0.88 -16.57 -11.77
C ALA A 326 -1.13 -16.48 -13.27
N ALA A 327 -1.81 -15.42 -13.71
CA ALA A 327 -1.95 -15.06 -15.10
C ALA A 327 -1.24 -13.73 -15.36
N SER A 328 -0.58 -13.61 -16.52
CA SER A 328 -0.05 -12.33 -17.00
C SER A 328 -0.92 -11.83 -18.15
N PRO A 329 -1.77 -10.81 -17.93
CA PRO A 329 -2.56 -10.20 -19.01
C PRO A 329 -1.67 -9.59 -20.10
N SER A 330 -0.45 -9.17 -19.76
CA SER A 330 0.49 -8.56 -20.70
C SER A 330 1.07 -9.55 -21.71
N THR A 331 1.12 -10.85 -21.39
CA THR A 331 1.69 -11.89 -22.26
C THR A 331 0.73 -13.03 -22.58
N GLY A 332 -0.43 -13.10 -21.92
CA GLY A 332 -1.37 -14.22 -22.02
C GLY A 332 -0.92 -15.50 -21.30
N GLN A 333 0.24 -15.48 -20.62
CA GLN A 333 0.77 -16.65 -19.92
C GLN A 333 -0.02 -16.96 -18.66
N VAL A 334 -0.11 -18.24 -18.31
CA VAL A 334 -0.67 -18.71 -17.04
C VAL A 334 0.24 -19.77 -16.42
N ALA A 335 0.52 -19.64 -15.14
CA ALA A 335 1.24 -20.60 -14.33
C ALA A 335 0.36 -21.12 -13.19
N LEU A 336 0.56 -22.40 -12.84
CA LEU A 336 -0.12 -23.05 -11.73
C LEU A 336 0.87 -23.75 -10.80
N ALA A 337 0.59 -23.71 -9.50
CA ALA A 337 1.20 -24.59 -8.51
C ALA A 337 0.10 -25.30 -7.70
N VAL A 338 0.28 -26.60 -7.47
CA VAL A 338 -0.65 -27.43 -6.68
C VAL A 338 0.05 -27.84 -5.39
N HIS A 339 -0.66 -27.74 -4.27
CA HIS A 339 -0.13 -28.00 -2.93
C HIS A 339 -0.95 -29.08 -2.23
N PRO A 340 -0.33 -30.12 -1.65
CA PRO A 340 1.08 -30.47 -1.83
C PRO A 340 1.37 -30.89 -3.28
N ALA A 341 2.61 -30.74 -3.74
CA ALA A 341 2.99 -31.08 -5.13
C ALA A 341 2.70 -32.55 -5.49
N ALA A 342 2.73 -33.44 -4.50
CA ALA A 342 2.37 -34.85 -4.66
C ALA A 342 0.90 -35.07 -5.07
N ALA A 343 0.00 -34.10 -4.86
CA ALA A 343 -1.39 -34.16 -5.30
C ALA A 343 -1.54 -33.99 -6.82
N ALA A 344 -0.48 -33.65 -7.54
CA ALA A 344 -0.44 -33.61 -9.01
C ALA A 344 0.78 -34.38 -9.56
N PRO A 345 0.84 -35.71 -9.40
CA PRO A 345 1.96 -36.52 -9.88
C PRO A 345 2.07 -36.42 -11.41
N GLY A 346 3.25 -36.06 -11.91
CA GLY A 346 3.49 -35.89 -13.35
C GLY A 346 3.11 -34.53 -13.93
N ALA A 347 2.62 -33.59 -13.10
CA ALA A 347 2.58 -32.19 -13.51
C ALA A 347 4.01 -31.68 -13.75
N ALA A 348 4.19 -30.84 -14.78
CA ALA A 348 5.43 -30.12 -14.97
C ALA A 348 5.77 -29.28 -13.72
N ALA A 349 7.05 -28.92 -13.56
CA ALA A 349 7.45 -27.94 -12.55
C ALA A 349 6.54 -26.68 -12.64
N PRO A 350 6.28 -25.98 -11.53
CA PRO A 350 5.46 -24.77 -11.56
C PRO A 350 5.92 -23.87 -12.70
N GLY A 351 4.99 -23.52 -13.59
CA GLY A 351 5.31 -22.60 -14.69
C GLY A 351 5.72 -21.24 -14.14
N GLU A 352 6.31 -20.39 -14.98
CA GLU A 352 6.50 -18.98 -14.67
C GLU A 352 5.62 -18.14 -15.61
N VAL A 353 5.23 -16.96 -15.13
CA VAL A 353 4.67 -15.91 -15.97
C VAL A 353 5.67 -14.77 -16.10
N VAL A 354 5.65 -14.12 -17.26
CA VAL A 354 6.37 -12.87 -17.48
C VAL A 354 5.39 -11.71 -17.45
N GLU A 355 5.63 -10.76 -16.56
CA GLU A 355 4.91 -9.50 -16.48
C GLU A 355 5.70 -8.40 -17.17
N THR A 356 5.01 -7.52 -17.89
CA THR A 356 5.64 -6.38 -18.58
C THR A 356 5.08 -5.08 -18.05
N VAL A 357 5.93 -4.29 -17.40
CA VAL A 357 5.60 -2.97 -16.86
C VAL A 357 6.46 -1.94 -17.57
N GLY A 358 5.85 -1.03 -18.33
CA GLY A 358 6.60 -0.15 -19.23
C GLY A 358 7.52 -0.94 -20.17
N GLN A 359 8.84 -0.72 -20.05
CA GLN A 359 9.91 -1.43 -20.79
C GLN A 359 10.59 -2.55 -19.98
N ARG A 360 10.18 -2.76 -18.72
CA ARG A 360 10.76 -3.77 -17.83
C ARG A 360 9.96 -5.07 -17.91
N ARG A 361 10.66 -6.20 -17.75
CA ARG A 361 10.08 -7.54 -17.73
C ARG A 361 10.42 -8.22 -16.41
N PHE A 362 9.44 -8.88 -15.81
CA PHE A 362 9.58 -9.56 -14.53
C PHE A 362 9.17 -11.02 -14.68
N GLN A 363 10.09 -11.94 -14.37
CA GLN A 363 9.83 -13.39 -14.42
C GLN A 363 9.46 -13.90 -13.03
N LEU A 364 8.26 -14.47 -12.91
CA LEU A 364 7.63 -14.72 -11.62
C LEU A 364 6.99 -16.11 -11.58
N GLY A 365 7.27 -16.86 -10.53
CA GLY A 365 6.50 -18.05 -10.18
C GLY A 365 5.08 -17.69 -9.72
N PRO A 366 4.15 -18.67 -9.65
CA PRO A 366 2.79 -18.46 -9.16
C PRO A 366 2.74 -18.13 -7.66
N ASP A 367 3.76 -18.56 -6.91
CA ASP A 367 3.95 -18.37 -5.46
C ASP A 367 4.67 -17.07 -5.09
N VAL A 368 5.34 -16.43 -6.06
CA VAL A 368 6.01 -15.14 -5.86
C VAL A 368 4.98 -14.02 -5.77
N PHE A 369 5.08 -13.20 -4.73
CA PHE A 369 4.24 -12.02 -4.58
C PHE A 369 4.42 -11.07 -5.77
N TRP A 370 3.29 -10.65 -6.32
CA TRP A 370 3.19 -9.64 -7.36
C TRP A 370 1.82 -8.96 -7.24
N GLN A 371 1.72 -7.75 -7.79
CA GLN A 371 0.46 -7.01 -7.78
C GLN A 371 -0.63 -7.79 -8.51
N VAL A 372 -1.74 -8.05 -7.81
CA VAL A 372 -2.83 -8.92 -8.29
C VAL A 372 -3.76 -8.22 -9.27
N HIS A 373 -3.68 -6.90 -9.38
CA HIS A 373 -4.48 -6.08 -10.30
C HIS A 373 -3.63 -5.71 -11.52
N PRO A 374 -4.11 -5.86 -12.77
CA PRO A 374 -3.29 -5.67 -13.96
C PRO A 374 -2.70 -4.28 -14.07
N GLY A 375 -3.45 -3.24 -13.71
CA GLY A 375 -2.97 -1.85 -13.74
C GLY A 375 -2.19 -1.40 -12.50
N ALA A 376 -2.06 -2.24 -11.47
CA ALA A 376 -1.40 -1.84 -10.23
C ALA A 376 0.10 -1.53 -10.40
N PRO A 377 0.90 -2.36 -11.09
CA PRO A 377 2.34 -2.08 -11.24
C PRO A 377 2.60 -0.71 -11.86
N GLU A 378 1.92 -0.39 -12.97
CA GLU A 378 2.07 0.89 -13.67
C GLU A 378 1.66 2.08 -12.80
N VAL A 379 0.48 2.02 -12.18
CA VAL A 379 -0.05 3.14 -11.38
C VAL A 379 0.79 3.38 -10.13
N LEU A 380 1.21 2.32 -9.44
CA LEU A 380 2.04 2.45 -8.24
C LEU A 380 3.44 2.95 -8.58
N VAL A 381 4.08 2.43 -9.64
CA VAL A 381 5.38 2.94 -10.11
C VAL A 381 5.29 4.41 -10.48
N ALA A 382 4.26 4.82 -11.22
CA ALA A 382 4.06 6.22 -11.58
C ALA A 382 3.89 7.09 -10.32
N ALA A 383 3.02 6.70 -9.39
CA ALA A 383 2.77 7.44 -8.16
C ALA A 383 4.03 7.57 -7.29
N VAL A 384 4.82 6.50 -7.15
CA VAL A 384 6.09 6.53 -6.39
C VAL A 384 7.12 7.43 -7.07
N ARG A 385 7.28 7.35 -8.40
CA ARG A 385 8.21 8.20 -9.15
C ARG A 385 7.82 9.68 -9.09
N ASP A 386 6.53 9.97 -9.23
CA ASP A 386 5.98 11.33 -9.12
C ASP A 386 6.20 11.92 -7.72
N ALA A 387 6.05 11.10 -6.68
CA ALA A 387 6.28 11.49 -5.30
C ALA A 387 7.77 11.74 -5.01
N LEU A 388 8.66 10.82 -5.40
CA LEU A 388 10.08 10.90 -5.08
C LEU A 388 10.86 11.89 -5.97
N ARG A 389 10.42 12.03 -7.23
CA ARG A 389 11.13 12.76 -8.30
C ARG A 389 12.63 12.44 -8.29
N PRO A 390 13.04 11.18 -8.55
CA PRO A 390 14.44 10.77 -8.43
C PRO A 390 15.35 11.62 -9.33
N ARG A 391 16.58 11.87 -8.88
CA ARG A 391 17.58 12.64 -9.60
C ARG A 391 18.76 11.74 -9.98
N LEU A 392 19.42 12.07 -11.09
CA LEU A 392 20.62 11.37 -11.53
C LEU A 392 21.70 11.40 -10.43
N GLY A 393 22.32 10.25 -10.17
CA GLY A 393 23.37 10.09 -9.15
C GLY A 393 22.87 9.87 -7.73
N GLU A 394 21.56 9.92 -7.47
CA GLU A 394 21.02 9.69 -6.13
C GLU A 394 21.18 8.23 -5.67
N THR A 395 21.23 8.06 -4.36
CA THR A 395 21.10 6.76 -3.70
C THR A 395 19.67 6.55 -3.22
N ALA A 396 19.00 5.55 -3.78
CA ALA A 396 17.65 5.14 -3.41
C ALA A 396 17.66 3.86 -2.54
N LEU A 397 16.74 3.80 -1.58
CA LEU A 397 16.47 2.62 -0.77
C LEU A 397 15.07 2.08 -1.08
N ASP A 398 14.96 0.80 -1.41
CA ASP A 398 13.70 0.08 -1.63
C ASP A 398 13.54 -0.98 -0.53
N LEU A 399 12.67 -0.71 0.44
CA LEU A 399 12.40 -1.61 1.56
C LEU A 399 11.18 -2.48 1.27
N TYR A 400 11.29 -3.77 1.60
CA TYR A 400 10.27 -4.77 1.27
C TYR A 400 10.10 -4.88 -0.24
N SER A 401 11.23 -4.95 -0.95
CA SER A 401 11.29 -4.72 -2.40
C SER A 401 10.58 -5.81 -3.23
N GLY A 402 10.23 -6.95 -2.64
CA GLY A 402 9.62 -8.07 -3.34
C GLY A 402 10.43 -8.50 -4.56
N ALA A 403 9.75 -8.68 -5.69
CA ALA A 403 10.37 -8.99 -6.98
C ALA A 403 11.11 -7.80 -7.64
N GLY A 404 11.30 -6.69 -6.91
CA GLY A 404 12.10 -5.54 -7.34
C GLY A 404 11.36 -4.57 -8.26
N LEU A 405 10.03 -4.44 -8.11
CA LEU A 405 9.20 -3.57 -8.95
C LEU A 405 9.71 -2.12 -8.92
N PHE A 406 9.80 -1.50 -7.74
CA PHE A 406 10.24 -0.10 -7.64
C PHE A 406 11.73 0.04 -7.93
N ALA A 407 12.57 -0.84 -7.39
CA ALA A 407 14.00 -0.87 -7.66
C ALA A 407 14.32 -0.82 -9.18
N ALA A 408 13.57 -1.55 -10.01
CA ALA A 408 13.77 -1.56 -11.47
C ALA A 408 13.67 -0.16 -12.10
N PHE A 409 12.69 0.64 -11.68
CA PHE A 409 12.45 1.96 -12.26
C PHE A 409 13.28 3.04 -11.58
N LEU A 410 13.47 2.96 -10.26
CA LEU A 410 14.37 3.86 -9.54
C LEU A 410 15.80 3.75 -10.08
N ALA A 411 16.27 2.56 -10.43
CA ALA A 411 17.59 2.36 -11.01
C ALA A 411 17.76 3.06 -12.36
N VAL A 412 16.71 3.06 -13.19
CA VAL A 412 16.70 3.79 -14.46
C VAL A 412 16.76 5.29 -14.19
N ASP A 413 16.00 5.79 -13.22
CA ASP A 413 15.88 7.23 -12.96
C ASP A 413 17.13 7.84 -12.31
N VAL A 414 17.77 7.12 -11.39
CA VAL A 414 19.05 7.58 -10.79
C VAL A 414 20.23 7.39 -11.73
N GLY A 415 20.06 6.59 -12.80
CA GLY A 415 21.06 6.35 -13.82
C GLY A 415 22.26 5.53 -13.35
N PRO A 416 23.26 5.32 -14.23
CA PRO A 416 24.41 4.45 -13.95
C PRO A 416 25.37 4.99 -12.88
N GLY A 417 25.32 6.30 -12.61
CA GLY A 417 26.09 6.94 -11.54
C GLY A 417 25.39 6.93 -10.18
N GLY A 418 24.10 6.55 -10.13
CA GLY A 418 23.34 6.42 -8.89
C GLY A 418 23.47 5.02 -8.27
N ARG A 419 22.69 4.78 -7.22
CA ARG A 419 22.67 3.50 -6.52
C ARG A 419 21.26 3.19 -6.04
N VAL A 420 20.84 1.93 -6.15
CA VAL A 420 19.61 1.44 -5.52
C VAL A 420 19.94 0.29 -4.60
N VAL A 421 19.52 0.35 -3.34
CA VAL A 421 19.62 -0.77 -2.40
C VAL A 421 18.23 -1.34 -2.18
N ALA A 422 18.01 -2.60 -2.57
CA ALA A 422 16.72 -3.28 -2.46
C ALA A 422 16.79 -4.36 -1.37
N MET A 423 15.91 -4.31 -0.38
CA MET A 423 15.90 -5.23 0.76
C MET A 423 14.63 -6.10 0.74
N GLU A 424 14.84 -7.42 0.67
CA GLU A 424 13.75 -8.41 0.70
C GLU A 424 14.20 -9.65 1.48
N SER A 425 13.30 -10.26 2.24
CA SER A 425 13.56 -11.47 3.02
C SER A 425 13.06 -12.77 2.39
N ASP A 426 12.07 -12.69 1.51
CA ASP A 426 11.53 -13.83 0.81
C ASP A 426 12.49 -14.31 -0.28
N ALA A 427 12.95 -15.55 -0.16
CA ALA A 427 13.98 -16.10 -1.04
C ALA A 427 13.49 -16.23 -2.50
N ALA A 428 12.21 -16.54 -2.71
CA ALA A 428 11.63 -16.69 -4.04
C ALA A 428 11.52 -15.32 -4.75
N ALA A 429 11.07 -14.30 -4.03
CA ALA A 429 11.04 -12.91 -4.50
C ALA A 429 12.44 -12.36 -4.79
N VAL A 430 13.43 -12.58 -3.92
CA VAL A 430 14.84 -12.21 -4.17
C VAL A 430 15.37 -12.90 -5.43
N ALA A 431 15.09 -14.19 -5.62
CA ALA A 431 15.53 -14.92 -6.80
C ALA A 431 14.88 -14.37 -8.08
N ALA A 432 13.59 -14.04 -8.05
CA ALA A 432 12.88 -13.42 -9.16
C ALA A 432 13.43 -12.02 -9.49
N ALA A 433 13.69 -11.21 -8.46
CA ALA A 433 14.29 -9.89 -8.61
C ALA A 433 15.72 -9.97 -9.17
N ALA A 434 16.56 -10.90 -8.69
CA ALA A 434 17.90 -11.10 -9.21
C ALA A 434 17.92 -11.40 -10.72
N ARG A 435 16.94 -12.16 -11.23
CA ARG A 435 16.78 -12.40 -12.67
C ARG A 435 16.29 -11.14 -13.39
N SER A 436 15.29 -10.46 -12.84
CA SER A 436 14.60 -9.33 -13.49
C SER A 436 15.41 -8.02 -13.49
N LEU A 437 16.41 -7.91 -12.61
CA LEU A 437 17.27 -6.73 -12.44
C LEU A 437 18.73 -6.97 -12.85
N ALA A 438 19.04 -8.11 -13.49
CA ALA A 438 20.40 -8.50 -13.84
C ALA A 438 21.12 -7.51 -14.78
N ASP A 439 20.36 -6.74 -15.56
CA ASP A 439 20.82 -5.71 -16.48
C ASP A 439 21.10 -4.35 -15.79
N LEU A 440 20.83 -4.23 -14.48
CA LEU A 440 20.96 -2.99 -13.71
C LEU A 440 22.09 -3.09 -12.67
N PRO A 441 23.35 -2.86 -13.05
CA PRO A 441 24.50 -3.03 -12.16
C PRO A 441 24.51 -2.08 -10.95
N GLN A 442 23.75 -0.98 -11.01
CA GLN A 442 23.59 -0.04 -9.90
C GLN A 442 22.61 -0.51 -8.81
N VAL A 443 21.92 -1.64 -9.00
CA VAL A 443 21.04 -2.25 -7.99
C VAL A 443 21.83 -3.22 -7.13
N SER A 444 21.79 -3.01 -5.81
CA SER A 444 22.29 -3.94 -4.80
C SER A 444 21.12 -4.62 -4.09
N LEU A 445 20.82 -5.85 -4.48
CA LEU A 445 19.87 -6.69 -3.76
C LEU A 445 20.47 -7.22 -2.45
N ARG A 446 19.68 -7.13 -1.38
CA ARG A 446 19.99 -7.65 -0.05
C ARG A 446 18.90 -8.63 0.37
N SER A 447 19.24 -9.92 0.41
CA SER A 447 18.38 -10.96 0.97
C SER A 447 18.42 -10.88 2.51
N VAL A 448 17.57 -10.04 3.09
CA VAL A 448 17.59 -9.71 4.51
C VAL A 448 16.22 -9.23 4.97
N ARG A 449 15.84 -9.56 6.20
CA ARG A 449 14.67 -8.98 6.85
C ARG A 449 14.85 -7.49 7.10
N VAL A 450 13.84 -6.70 6.76
CA VAL A 450 13.78 -5.29 7.14
C VAL A 450 13.54 -5.18 8.65
N THR A 451 14.55 -4.69 9.35
CA THR A 451 14.55 -4.46 10.80
C THR A 451 15.27 -3.15 11.07
N PRO A 452 15.10 -2.53 12.25
CA PRO A 452 15.82 -1.30 12.56
C PRO A 452 17.35 -1.44 12.42
N ALA A 453 17.91 -2.60 12.78
CA ALA A 453 19.35 -2.84 12.69
C ALA A 453 19.82 -2.97 11.23
N THR A 454 19.09 -3.71 10.40
CA THR A 454 19.46 -3.92 9.00
C THR A 454 19.27 -2.65 8.17
N VAL A 455 18.25 -1.84 8.46
CA VAL A 455 18.05 -0.51 7.84
C VAL A 455 19.16 0.46 8.23
N ARG A 456 19.57 0.52 9.51
CA ARG A 456 20.70 1.36 9.93
C ARG A 456 22.02 0.98 9.24
N GLY A 457 22.23 -0.29 8.96
CA GLY A 457 23.46 -0.81 8.33
C GLY A 457 23.48 -0.79 6.80
N VAL A 458 22.45 -0.25 6.13
CA VAL A 458 22.33 -0.28 4.66
C VAL A 458 23.42 0.54 3.97
N VAL A 459 23.74 1.70 4.54
CA VAL A 459 24.89 2.51 4.17
C VAL A 459 25.96 2.26 5.23
N GLY A 460 27.14 1.78 4.82
CA GLY A 460 28.22 1.48 5.76
C GLY A 460 28.63 2.71 6.58
N SER A 461 29.30 2.53 7.72
CA SER A 461 29.78 3.65 8.55
C SER A 461 31.10 4.22 8.01
N GLY A 462 31.21 5.55 7.83
CA GLY A 462 32.47 6.23 7.48
C GLY A 462 32.29 7.56 6.71
N PRO A 463 33.37 8.29 6.38
CA PRO A 463 33.33 9.53 5.60
C PRO A 463 32.85 9.34 4.15
N THR A 464 32.87 8.10 3.66
CA THR A 464 32.37 7.64 2.36
C THR A 464 31.03 6.90 2.47
N ALA A 465 30.40 6.89 3.66
CA ALA A 465 29.05 6.39 3.85
C ALA A 465 28.12 7.13 2.89
N GLY A 466 27.55 6.43 1.92
CA GLY A 466 26.56 7.00 1.04
C GLY A 466 25.41 7.55 1.87
N ARG A 467 24.92 8.74 1.54
CA ARG A 467 23.65 9.24 2.06
C ARG A 467 22.52 8.49 1.37
N VAL A 468 21.41 8.22 2.07
CA VAL A 468 20.17 7.83 1.39
C VAL A 468 19.46 9.10 0.98
N ASP A 469 19.31 9.34 -0.32
CA ASP A 469 18.65 10.55 -0.81
C ASP A 469 17.14 10.36 -0.84
N ILE A 470 16.67 9.22 -1.32
CA ILE A 470 15.24 8.89 -1.41
C ILE A 470 14.98 7.46 -0.94
N ALA A 471 13.77 7.20 -0.47
CA ALA A 471 13.37 5.84 -0.12
C ALA A 471 11.94 5.53 -0.54
N VAL A 472 11.69 4.28 -0.88
CA VAL A 472 10.36 3.69 -1.01
C VAL A 472 10.24 2.53 -0.01
N LEU A 473 9.07 2.37 0.57
CA LEU A 473 8.73 1.22 1.39
C LEU A 473 7.32 0.72 1.07
N ASP A 474 7.18 -0.59 0.88
CA ASP A 474 5.92 -1.29 0.66
C ASP A 474 5.74 -2.41 1.71
N PRO A 475 5.57 -2.06 3.00
CA PRO A 475 5.53 -3.02 4.08
C PRO A 475 4.28 -3.91 4.05
N PRO A 476 4.31 -5.05 4.77
CA PRO A 476 3.11 -5.87 4.97
C PRO A 476 2.02 -5.11 5.73
N ARG A 477 0.80 -5.67 5.78
CA ARG A 477 -0.39 -5.07 6.44
C ARG A 477 -0.18 -4.60 7.89
N THR A 478 0.82 -5.13 8.59
CA THR A 478 1.16 -4.67 9.95
C THR A 478 1.75 -3.26 9.99
N GLY A 479 2.25 -2.75 8.85
CA GLY A 479 3.08 -1.56 8.71
C GLY A 479 4.57 -1.87 8.84
N ALA A 480 5.39 -0.84 8.61
CA ALA A 480 6.83 -0.88 8.90
C ALA A 480 7.08 -0.79 10.41
N GLY A 481 6.23 -0.04 11.12
CA GLY A 481 6.32 0.18 12.55
C GLY A 481 7.30 1.29 12.94
N PRO A 482 7.13 1.89 14.13
CA PRO A 482 7.85 3.11 14.52
C PRO A 482 9.36 2.96 14.58
N ALA A 483 9.87 1.77 14.96
CA ALA A 483 11.31 1.53 15.07
C ALA A 483 12.00 1.43 13.69
N VAL A 484 11.31 0.90 12.68
CA VAL A 484 11.82 0.84 11.31
C VAL A 484 11.74 2.23 10.69
N MET A 485 10.63 2.95 10.88
CA MET A 485 10.48 4.34 10.45
C MET A 485 11.60 5.22 11.03
N ALA A 486 11.86 5.15 12.33
CA ALA A 486 12.95 5.90 12.96
C ALA A 486 14.33 5.53 12.38
N ALA A 487 14.59 4.25 12.12
CA ALA A 487 15.84 3.80 11.50
C ALA A 487 16.01 4.31 10.06
N LEU A 488 14.93 4.34 9.27
CA LEU A 488 14.92 4.86 7.91
C LEU A 488 15.18 6.37 7.90
N LEU A 489 14.43 7.12 8.71
CA LEU A 489 14.47 8.59 8.71
C LEU A 489 15.77 9.14 9.32
N ALA A 490 16.50 8.34 10.11
CA ALA A 490 17.85 8.67 10.57
C ALA A 490 18.90 8.77 9.44
N HIS A 491 18.60 8.24 8.25
CA HIS A 491 19.43 8.47 7.05
C HIS A 491 19.14 9.80 6.35
N HIS A 492 18.20 10.58 6.89
CA HIS A 492 17.78 11.89 6.39
C HIS A 492 17.43 11.93 4.89
N PRO A 493 16.63 10.98 4.35
CA PRO A 493 16.17 11.07 2.96
C PRO A 493 15.42 12.38 2.72
N ARG A 494 15.62 13.00 1.56
CA ARG A 494 14.87 14.21 1.17
C ARG A 494 13.41 13.93 0.88
N ALA A 495 13.07 12.69 0.49
CA ALA A 495 11.73 12.25 0.19
C ALA A 495 11.58 10.75 0.46
N VAL A 496 10.45 10.35 1.03
CA VAL A 496 10.09 8.94 1.25
C VAL A 496 8.69 8.69 0.69
N ALA A 497 8.55 7.68 -0.16
CA ALA A 497 7.27 7.20 -0.66
C ALA A 497 6.85 5.95 0.12
N TYR A 498 5.80 6.07 0.92
CA TYR A 498 5.22 4.96 1.68
C TYR A 498 4.04 4.40 0.89
N VAL A 499 4.15 3.15 0.44
CA VAL A 499 3.07 2.37 -0.19
C VAL A 499 2.36 1.55 0.89
N ALA A 500 1.04 1.63 1.01
CA ALA A 500 0.30 1.01 2.11
C ALA A 500 -1.05 0.43 1.68
N CYS A 501 -1.25 -0.86 1.98
CA CYS A 501 -2.53 -1.54 1.81
C CYS A 501 -3.43 -1.54 3.07
N ASP A 502 -2.92 -1.05 4.21
CA ASP A 502 -3.64 -0.96 5.49
C ASP A 502 -3.65 0.48 6.03
N PRO A 503 -4.82 1.15 6.07
CA PRO A 503 -4.92 2.53 6.52
C PRO A 503 -4.56 2.75 8.00
N VAL A 504 -4.78 1.76 8.88
CA VAL A 504 -4.50 1.89 10.32
C VAL A 504 -3.00 1.81 10.58
N ALA A 505 -2.30 0.90 9.91
CA ALA A 505 -0.85 0.83 9.91
C ALA A 505 -0.24 2.11 9.31
N LEU A 506 -0.75 2.57 8.17
CA LEU A 506 -0.32 3.83 7.56
C LEU A 506 -0.44 4.99 8.57
N GLY A 507 -1.59 5.18 9.21
CA GLY A 507 -1.78 6.25 10.19
C GLY A 507 -0.74 6.19 11.33
N ARG A 508 -0.52 5.02 11.92
CA ARG A 508 0.48 4.85 13.00
C ARG A 508 1.91 5.18 12.55
N ASP A 509 2.28 4.77 11.34
CA ASP A 509 3.63 4.99 10.82
C ASP A 509 3.85 6.44 10.35
N LEU A 510 2.79 7.12 9.87
CA LEU A 510 2.81 8.57 9.63
C LEU A 510 2.99 9.37 10.91
N ALA A 511 2.35 8.96 12.02
CA ALA A 511 2.60 9.58 13.33
C ALA A 511 4.05 9.39 13.78
N ALA A 512 4.64 8.21 13.56
CA ALA A 512 6.04 7.95 13.84
C ALA A 512 6.97 8.81 12.96
N ALA A 513 6.64 9.00 11.68
CA ALA A 513 7.38 9.90 10.78
C ALA A 513 7.30 11.36 11.26
N SER A 514 6.12 11.81 11.69
CA SER A 514 5.91 13.14 12.28
C SER A 514 6.79 13.38 13.50
N ALA A 515 6.87 12.40 14.41
CA ALA A 515 7.73 12.45 15.58
C ALA A 515 9.23 12.50 15.22
N ALA A 516 9.62 11.95 14.07
CA ALA A 516 10.98 11.98 13.54
C ALA A 516 11.28 13.23 12.68
N GLY A 517 10.40 14.23 12.68
CA GLY A 517 10.61 15.50 11.96
C GLY A 517 10.27 15.45 10.48
N TYR A 518 9.52 14.45 10.03
CA TYR A 518 8.95 14.40 8.68
C TYR A 518 7.50 14.85 8.68
N GLU A 519 6.95 15.13 7.51
CA GLU A 519 5.55 15.49 7.36
C GLU A 519 4.94 14.82 6.13
N LEU A 520 3.64 14.54 6.18
CA LEU A 520 2.88 14.13 5.01
C LEU A 520 2.68 15.34 4.09
N VAL A 521 3.25 15.26 2.88
CA VAL A 521 3.13 16.30 1.84
C VAL A 521 1.97 16.01 0.90
N SER A 522 1.79 14.76 0.50
CA SER A 522 0.67 14.34 -0.34
C SER A 522 0.29 12.88 -0.09
N LEU A 523 -0.97 12.55 -0.34
CA LEU A 523 -1.50 11.19 -0.29
C LEU A 523 -2.32 10.93 -1.55
N ARG A 524 -2.04 9.83 -2.23
CA ARG A 524 -2.91 9.27 -3.27
C ARG A 524 -3.43 7.92 -2.80
N ALA A 525 -4.67 7.59 -3.15
CA ALA A 525 -5.25 6.30 -2.85
C ALA A 525 -5.91 5.71 -4.09
N PHE A 526 -5.82 4.38 -4.23
CA PHE A 526 -6.21 3.66 -5.44
C PHE A 526 -7.13 2.48 -5.10
N ASP A 527 -8.15 2.30 -5.93
CA ASP A 527 -9.05 1.16 -5.91
C ASP A 527 -8.45 -0.01 -6.70
N LEU A 528 -7.40 -0.64 -6.16
CA LEU A 528 -6.76 -1.82 -6.77
C LEU A 528 -7.47 -3.14 -6.42
N PHE A 529 -8.50 -3.08 -5.57
CA PHE A 529 -9.23 -4.24 -5.08
C PHE A 529 -10.74 -3.94 -5.03
N PRO A 530 -11.38 -3.60 -6.15
CA PRO A 530 -12.82 -3.38 -6.17
C PRO A 530 -13.55 -4.63 -5.70
N MET A 531 -14.75 -4.44 -5.14
CA MET A 531 -15.56 -5.44 -4.43
C MET A 531 -15.05 -5.84 -3.04
N THR A 532 -13.89 -5.36 -2.62
CA THR A 532 -13.30 -5.65 -1.29
C THR A 532 -13.13 -4.37 -0.48
N ALA A 533 -12.90 -4.51 0.82
CA ALA A 533 -12.57 -3.38 1.69
C ALA A 533 -11.11 -2.88 1.53
N HIS A 534 -10.27 -3.55 0.74
CA HIS A 534 -8.88 -3.19 0.58
C HIS A 534 -8.71 -1.93 -0.27
N VAL A 535 -7.69 -1.15 0.07
CA VAL A 535 -7.29 0.08 -0.62
C VAL A 535 -5.78 0.13 -0.65
N GLU A 536 -5.22 0.78 -1.65
CA GLU A 536 -3.77 1.01 -1.75
C GLU A 536 -3.50 2.50 -1.65
N CYS A 537 -2.55 2.92 -0.82
CA CYS A 537 -2.19 4.32 -0.63
C CYS A 537 -0.72 4.55 -0.98
N VAL A 538 -0.41 5.70 -1.56
CA VAL A 538 0.96 6.19 -1.75
C VAL A 538 1.08 7.54 -1.06
N ALA A 539 1.83 7.59 0.04
CA ALA A 539 2.08 8.78 0.83
C ALA A 539 3.49 9.32 0.58
N LEU A 540 3.60 10.62 0.30
CA LEU A 540 4.87 11.34 0.24
C LEU A 540 5.18 11.95 1.59
N LEU A 541 6.34 11.59 2.13
CA LEU A 541 6.92 12.16 3.33
C LEU A 541 8.16 12.98 2.98
N GLU A 542 8.25 14.19 3.50
CA GLU A 542 9.44 15.04 3.37
C GLU A 542 9.86 15.58 4.76
N PRO A 543 11.13 15.96 4.97
CA PRO A 543 11.56 16.63 6.19
C PRO A 543 10.74 17.91 6.40
N ARG A 544 10.27 18.13 7.61
CA ARG A 544 9.55 19.34 7.98
C ARG A 544 10.47 20.53 7.86
N VAL A 545 10.12 21.48 7.01
CA VAL A 545 10.82 22.76 6.96
C VAL A 545 10.45 23.54 8.21
N THR A 546 11.41 23.68 9.12
CA THR A 546 11.27 24.58 10.26
C THR A 546 11.85 25.91 9.80
N GLU A 547 11.02 26.95 9.61
CA GLU A 547 11.61 28.28 9.42
C GLU A 547 12.46 28.61 10.65
N PRO A 548 13.70 29.10 10.48
CA PRO A 548 14.46 29.57 11.62
C PRO A 548 13.63 30.64 12.31
N ALA A 549 13.37 30.44 13.61
CA ALA A 549 12.77 31.48 14.44
C ALA A 549 13.56 32.76 14.20
N VAL A 550 12.92 33.76 13.59
CA VAL A 550 13.47 35.11 13.55
C VAL A 550 13.51 35.53 15.01
N THR A 551 14.66 35.35 15.65
CA THR A 551 14.92 35.84 17.00
C THR A 551 14.54 37.32 16.99
N GLU A 552 13.58 37.67 17.83
CA GLU A 552 13.02 39.00 18.00
C GLU A 552 14.10 39.95 18.57
N ALA A 553 15.09 40.30 17.73
CA ALA A 553 16.20 41.20 18.06
C ALA A 553 16.00 42.61 17.46
N VAL A 554 14.80 42.94 16.98
CA VAL A 554 14.45 44.28 16.47
C VAL A 554 13.31 44.92 17.28
N ARG A 555 13.05 44.46 18.51
CA ARG A 555 12.13 45.11 19.46
C ARG A 555 12.80 45.77 20.67
N GLN A 556 14.14 45.87 20.66
CA GLN A 556 14.93 46.62 21.65
C GLN A 556 15.66 47.84 21.07
N VAL A 557 15.15 48.43 19.99
CA VAL A 557 15.50 49.81 19.59
C VAL A 557 14.20 50.57 19.36
N GLY A 558 13.50 50.87 20.44
CA GLY A 558 12.18 51.52 20.34
C GLY A 558 11.46 51.75 21.66
N CYS A 559 12.20 52.05 22.74
CA CYS A 559 11.61 52.68 23.92
C CYS A 559 12.69 53.45 24.68
N GLY A 560 13.07 54.60 24.13
CA GLY A 560 13.82 55.64 24.83
C GLY A 560 12.93 56.86 24.92
N ALA A 561 12.45 57.14 26.13
CA ALA A 561 11.54 58.23 26.44
C ALA A 561 12.10 59.61 26.06
N ALA A 562 11.20 60.49 25.68
CA ALA A 562 11.45 61.91 25.45
C ALA A 562 11.85 62.64 26.75
N ALA A 563 12.96 63.37 26.70
CA ALA A 563 13.20 64.55 27.53
C ALA A 563 13.91 65.60 26.65
N GLY A 564 13.37 66.82 26.69
CA GLY A 564 13.74 67.96 25.85
C GLY A 564 15.09 68.62 26.20
N PRO A 565 15.37 69.79 25.59
CA PRO A 565 16.63 70.02 24.88
C PRO A 565 17.64 70.83 25.67
N ASP A 566 18.92 70.56 25.49
CA ASP A 566 19.93 71.61 25.67
C ASP A 566 21.13 71.42 24.73
N ARG A 567 21.66 72.57 24.34
CA ARG A 567 22.61 72.86 23.27
C ARG A 567 24.01 72.37 23.63
N SER A 568 24.70 71.76 22.66
CA SER A 568 26.04 72.19 22.18
C SER A 568 26.67 71.09 21.31
N VAL A 569 26.92 71.41 20.05
CA VAL A 569 27.69 70.59 19.10
C VAL A 569 29.16 70.99 19.18
N PRO A 570 30.08 70.01 19.22
CA PRO A 570 31.37 70.15 18.55
C PRO A 570 31.57 69.04 17.49
N PRO A 571 32.30 69.32 16.38
CA PRO A 571 32.47 68.37 15.27
C PRO A 571 33.49 67.27 15.58
N PRO A 572 33.46 66.13 14.87
CA PRO A 572 34.40 65.03 15.07
C PRO A 572 35.80 65.38 14.53
N PRO A 573 36.89 64.94 15.20
CA PRO A 573 38.24 65.09 14.69
C PRO A 573 38.50 64.13 13.54
N GLY A 574 39.24 64.64 12.55
CA GLY A 574 39.58 63.97 11.31
C GLY A 574 40.60 62.84 11.44
N ARG A 575 40.64 62.05 10.37
CA ARG A 575 41.67 61.05 10.06
C ARG A 575 43.07 61.69 10.01
N PRO A 576 44.11 60.88 10.30
CA PRO A 576 45.28 60.78 9.44
C PRO A 576 45.39 59.34 8.92
N GLY A 577 45.82 59.02 7.70
CA GLY A 577 46.86 59.68 6.93
C GLY A 577 47.96 58.64 6.65
N VAL A 578 47.82 57.99 5.49
CA VAL A 578 48.79 57.25 4.65
C VAL A 578 50.25 57.16 5.14
N SER A 579 50.84 55.95 5.07
CA SER A 579 52.22 55.81 4.58
C SER A 579 52.50 54.41 4.01
N SER A 580 52.91 54.43 2.75
CA SER A 580 53.42 53.34 1.92
C SER A 580 54.87 52.98 2.24
N ALA A 581 55.25 51.72 2.05
CA ALA A 581 56.60 51.35 1.59
C ALA A 581 56.60 49.96 0.93
N ARG A 582 57.03 49.92 -0.34
CA ARG A 582 57.47 48.73 -1.09
C ARG A 582 58.95 48.48 -0.83
N HIS A 583 59.42 47.24 -0.95
CA HIS A 583 60.71 46.74 -1.50
C HIS A 583 60.55 45.20 -1.64
N ALA A 584 60.55 44.56 -2.83
CA ALA A 584 61.68 44.05 -3.63
C ALA A 584 62.70 43.23 -2.80
N GLY A 585 63.15 42.00 -3.11
CA GLY A 585 63.05 41.06 -4.24
C GLY A 585 63.95 39.82 -3.95
N ALA A 586 64.23 39.00 -4.99
CA ALA A 586 65.09 37.78 -5.06
C ALA A 586 64.39 36.44 -4.77
N GLN A 587 64.09 35.60 -5.76
CA GLN A 587 64.96 34.71 -6.60
C GLN A 587 65.68 33.59 -5.82
N GLY A 588 65.38 32.34 -6.19
CA GLY A 588 66.06 31.13 -5.71
C GLY A 588 65.43 29.85 -6.29
N THR A 589 66.08 29.30 -7.29
CA THR A 589 65.75 28.16 -8.16
C THR A 589 65.96 26.76 -7.53
N SER A 590 65.52 25.72 -8.28
CA SER A 590 66.02 24.32 -8.28
C SER A 590 65.30 23.34 -7.34
N ALA A 591 65.06 22.06 -7.64
CA ALA A 591 64.93 21.23 -8.84
C ALA A 591 64.34 19.88 -8.36
N CYS A 592 63.57 19.18 -9.19
CA CYS A 592 63.28 17.76 -9.01
C CYS A 592 64.56 16.93 -9.23
N PRO A 593 64.64 15.70 -8.67
CA PRO A 593 64.26 14.55 -9.50
C PRO A 593 63.58 13.39 -8.75
N HIS A 594 62.83 12.61 -9.54
CA HIS A 594 62.48 11.18 -9.37
C HIS A 594 63.75 10.30 -9.21
N PRO A 595 63.70 9.00 -8.81
CA PRO A 595 62.84 7.95 -9.41
C PRO A 595 62.33 6.80 -8.50
N ASP A 596 61.41 6.03 -9.09
CA ASP A 596 61.12 4.59 -8.96
C ASP A 596 61.17 3.87 -7.60
N GLN A 597 59.98 3.49 -7.12
CA GLN A 597 59.54 2.08 -7.06
C GLN A 597 58.03 1.96 -6.91
#